data_AF-A0A0D2Q6L3-F1
#
_entry.id   AF-A0A0D2Q6L3-F1
#
_cell.length_a   1.000
_cell.length_b   1.000
_cell.length_c   1.000
_cell.angle_alpha   90.00
_cell.angle_beta   90.00
_cell.angle_gamma   90.00
#
_symmetry.space_group_name_H-M   'P 1'
#
loop_
_entity.id
_entity.type
_entity.pdbx_description
1 polymer ?
#
loop_
_entity_poly.entity_id
_entity_poly.type
_entity_poly.pdbx_seq_one_letter_code
_entity_poly.pdbx_strand_id
1 'polypeptide(L)'
;LRIAECNGLEEIISEEKLGEVAELKGNSNLFSKLENLCLHNLAKLKTIYHHALPFPLLKKIRIVKCGMLKKLPLNSNSTKGQRLVIEGEEGWWENVEWKDESTRIAFLPSFKPYVI
;
A
#
# COMPACT_ATOMS: atom_id res chain seq x y z
N LEU A 1 0.06 -1.99 10.95
CA LEU A 1 1.12 -0.97 10.77
C LEU A 1 0.45 0.39 10.66
N ARG A 2 0.86 1.35 11.49
CA ARG A 2 0.36 2.72 11.44
C ARG A 2 1.56 3.66 11.40
N ILE A 3 1.59 4.56 10.43
CA ILE A 3 2.62 5.60 10.29
C ILE A 3 1.88 6.93 10.15
N ALA A 4 2.26 7.92 10.95
CA ALA A 4 1.61 9.21 10.99
C ALA A 4 2.63 10.34 11.19
N GLU A 5 2.41 11.49 10.55
CA GLU A 5 3.17 12.73 10.77
C GLU A 5 4.68 12.62 10.46
N CYS A 6 5.09 11.64 9.65
CA CYS A 6 6.48 11.47 9.22
C CYS A 6 6.75 12.26 7.93
N ASN A 7 6.86 13.59 8.04
CA ASN A 7 6.97 14.49 6.88
C ASN A 7 8.24 14.33 6.02
N GLY A 8 9.26 13.62 6.53
CA GLY A 8 10.47 13.28 5.77
C GLY A 8 10.45 11.89 5.11
N LEU A 9 9.40 11.08 5.34
CA LEU A 9 9.35 9.71 4.84
C LEU A 9 8.97 9.69 3.36
N GLU A 10 9.87 9.22 2.51
CA GLU A 10 9.64 9.11 1.06
C GLU A 10 9.20 7.70 0.62
N GLU A 11 9.65 6.67 1.33
CA GLU A 11 9.31 5.27 1.12
C GLU A 11 9.19 4.52 2.46
N ILE A 12 8.36 3.47 2.52
CA ILE A 12 8.21 2.64 3.74
C ILE A 12 9.24 1.50 3.74
N ILE A 13 9.47 0.89 2.57
CA ILE A 13 10.43 -0.20 2.40
C ILE A 13 11.46 0.26 1.38
N SER A 14 12.72 0.31 1.82
CA SER A 14 13.88 0.56 0.96
C SER A 14 14.34 -0.75 0.31
N GLU A 15 14.56 -0.72 -1.01
CA GLU A 15 15.05 -1.87 -1.78
C GLU A 15 16.45 -2.32 -1.34
N GLU A 16 17.33 -1.36 -1.04
CA GLU A 16 18.71 -1.59 -0.58
C GLU A 16 18.72 -2.41 0.72
N LYS A 17 17.88 -2.02 1.69
CA LYS A 17 17.77 -2.72 2.97
C LYS A 17 17.04 -4.06 2.86
N LEU A 18 16.30 -4.30 1.78
CA LEU A 18 15.64 -5.59 1.57
C LEU A 18 16.62 -6.66 1.12
N GLY A 19 17.65 -6.30 0.36
CA GLY A 19 18.73 -7.22 -0.05
C GLY A 19 19.47 -7.83 1.14
N GLU A 20 19.64 -7.06 2.23
CA GLU A 20 20.23 -7.53 3.49
C GLU A 20 19.32 -8.52 4.25
N VAL A 21 17.99 -8.40 4.09
CA VAL A 21 17.00 -9.30 4.72
C VAL A 21 16.71 -10.51 3.81
N ALA A 22 17.00 -10.43 2.51
CA ALA A 22 16.67 -11.43 1.50
C ALA A 22 17.51 -12.73 1.57
N GLU A 23 18.60 -12.77 2.35
CA GLU A 23 19.22 -14.05 2.76
C GLU A 23 18.25 -14.93 3.56
N LEU A 24 17.17 -14.35 4.10
CA LEU A 24 16.05 -15.04 4.73
C LEU A 24 14.90 -15.28 3.74
N LYS A 25 15.09 -16.23 2.81
CA LYS A 25 14.02 -16.91 2.04
C LYS A 25 12.92 -15.99 1.45
N GLY A 26 13.33 -15.09 0.56
CA GLY A 26 12.41 -14.41 -0.36
C GLY A 26 11.43 -13.46 0.33
N ASN A 27 10.93 -12.49 -0.43
CA ASN A 27 10.05 -11.42 0.01
C ASN A 27 8.66 -11.90 0.50
N SER A 28 8.50 -13.19 0.79
CA SER A 28 7.26 -13.91 1.08
C SER A 28 6.70 -13.65 2.48
N ASN A 29 7.53 -13.25 3.44
CA ASN A 29 7.11 -13.09 4.84
C ASN A 29 6.87 -11.64 5.30
N LEU A 30 7.31 -10.65 4.51
CA LEU A 30 7.10 -9.24 4.83
C LEU A 30 5.61 -8.92 4.84
N PHE A 31 5.12 -8.45 5.98
CA PHE A 31 3.70 -8.14 6.18
C PHE A 31 2.73 -9.33 5.99
N SER A 32 3.23 -10.57 6.05
CA SER A 32 2.41 -11.79 6.05
C SER A 32 1.33 -11.80 7.14
N LYS A 33 1.58 -11.12 8.27
CA LYS A 33 0.64 -10.99 9.40
C LYS A 33 -0.09 -9.65 9.45
N LEU A 34 0.11 -8.79 8.45
CA LEU A 34 -0.42 -7.43 8.48
C LEU A 34 -1.89 -7.43 8.07
N GLU A 35 -2.77 -7.08 9.00
CA GLU A 35 -4.21 -6.96 8.71
C GLU A 35 -4.67 -5.55 8.36
N ASN A 36 -4.00 -4.53 8.93
CA ASN A 36 -4.38 -3.13 8.79
C ASN A 36 -3.15 -2.27 8.53
N LEU A 37 -3.19 -1.48 7.45
CA LEU A 37 -2.20 -0.45 7.12
C LEU A 37 -2.86 0.93 7.20
N CYS A 38 -2.31 1.82 8.02
CA CYS A 38 -2.80 3.19 8.18
C CYS A 38 -1.67 4.18 7.93
N LEU A 39 -1.83 5.06 6.94
CA LEU A 39 -0.90 6.11 6.56
C LEU A 39 -1.60 7.46 6.73
N HIS A 40 -1.03 8.34 7.56
CA HIS A 40 -1.65 9.63 7.87
C HIS A 40 -0.65 10.78 7.78
N ASN A 41 -0.98 11.82 7.03
CA ASN A 41 -0.19 13.03 6.92
C ASN A 41 1.28 12.76 6.59
N LEU A 42 1.51 12.02 5.50
CA LEU A 42 2.85 11.68 5.00
C LEU A 42 3.09 12.42 3.70
N ALA A 43 3.29 13.73 3.81
CA ALA A 43 3.28 14.65 2.66
C ALA A 43 4.29 14.29 1.56
N LYS A 44 5.45 13.72 1.93
CA LYS A 44 6.52 13.33 0.99
C LYS A 44 6.52 11.86 0.58
N LEU A 45 5.59 11.04 1.09
CA LEU A 45 5.58 9.62 0.80
C LEU A 45 5.20 9.40 -0.67
N LYS A 46 6.09 8.81 -1.46
CA LYS A 46 5.90 8.57 -2.90
C LYS A 46 5.44 7.15 -3.19
N THR A 47 5.96 6.18 -2.44
CA THR A 47 5.68 4.76 -2.60
C THR A 47 5.74 4.03 -1.26
N ILE A 48 5.03 2.92 -1.12
CA ILE A 48 5.23 2.01 0.02
C ILE A 48 6.39 1.07 -0.30
N TYR A 49 6.40 0.52 -1.52
CA TYR A 49 7.45 -0.34 -2.06
C TYR A 49 7.33 -0.41 -3.59
N HIS A 50 8.45 -0.57 -4.28
CA HIS A 50 8.51 -0.54 -5.75
C HIS A 50 7.85 -1.76 -6.42
N HIS A 51 7.81 -2.90 -5.72
CA HIS A 51 7.24 -4.14 -6.24
C HIS A 51 5.96 -4.51 -5.51
N ALA A 52 5.14 -5.36 -6.11
CA ALA A 52 3.97 -5.90 -5.44
C ALA A 52 4.38 -6.82 -4.28
N LEU A 53 3.67 -6.74 -3.16
CA LEU A 53 3.91 -7.59 -1.99
C LEU A 53 2.75 -8.57 -1.79
N PRO A 54 3.04 -9.77 -1.26
CA PRO A 54 1.99 -10.66 -0.78
C PRO A 54 1.41 -10.09 0.52
N PHE A 55 0.10 -9.90 0.55
CA PHE A 55 -0.65 -9.45 1.71
C PHE A 55 -1.73 -10.47 2.06
N PRO A 56 -1.33 -11.66 2.55
CA PRO A 56 -2.25 -12.77 2.71
C PRO A 56 -3.27 -12.57 3.83
N LEU A 57 -3.13 -11.56 4.70
CA LEU A 57 -4.05 -11.24 5.80
C LEU A 57 -4.59 -9.80 5.78
N LEU A 58 -4.25 -9.00 4.75
CA LEU A 58 -4.58 -7.57 4.74
C LEU A 58 -6.06 -7.34 4.43
N LYS A 59 -6.76 -6.74 5.39
CA LYS A 59 -8.19 -6.44 5.32
C LYS A 59 -8.45 -4.97 5.03
N LYS A 60 -7.54 -4.08 5.46
CA LYS A 60 -7.76 -2.64 5.37
C LYS A 60 -6.49 -1.84 5.08
N ILE A 61 -6.61 -0.90 4.15
CA ILE A 61 -5.66 0.19 3.93
C ILE A 61 -6.40 1.49 4.17
N ARG A 62 -5.83 2.41 4.95
CA ARG A 62 -6.32 3.77 5.13
C ARG A 62 -5.21 4.76 4.80
N ILE A 63 -5.46 5.66 3.86
CA ILE A 63 -4.50 6.66 3.38
C ILE A 63 -5.17 8.03 3.43
N VAL A 64 -4.67 8.90 4.29
CA VAL A 64 -5.23 10.24 4.51
C VAL A 64 -4.09 11.26 4.52
N LYS A 65 -4.22 12.36 3.79
CA LYS A 65 -3.22 13.43 3.66
C LYS A 65 -1.86 12.91 3.16
N CYS A 66 -1.88 12.02 2.17
CA CYS A 66 -0.67 11.44 1.56
C CYS A 66 -0.63 11.73 0.05
N GLY A 67 -0.75 13.00 -0.33
CA GLY A 67 -0.99 13.40 -1.72
C GLY A 67 0.09 13.04 -2.74
N MET A 68 1.33 12.75 -2.30
CA MET A 68 2.40 12.29 -3.19
C MET A 68 2.41 10.77 -3.42
N LEU A 69 1.63 10.00 -2.64
CA LEU A 69 1.63 8.54 -2.73
C LEU A 69 0.81 8.12 -3.93
N LYS A 70 1.47 7.72 -5.02
CA LYS A 70 0.76 7.31 -6.24
C LYS A 70 0.71 5.80 -6.46
N LYS A 71 1.60 5.05 -5.81
CA LYS A 71 1.75 3.61 -6.06
C LYS A 71 1.46 2.81 -4.80
N LEU A 72 0.65 1.78 -4.95
CA LEU A 72 0.42 0.76 -3.93
C LEU A 72 1.16 -0.52 -4.32
N PRO A 73 1.74 -1.25 -3.36
CA PRO A 73 2.46 -2.50 -3.61
C PRO A 73 1.47 -3.67 -3.77
N LEU A 74 0.45 -3.47 -4.60
CA LEU A 74 -0.65 -4.39 -4.85
C LEU A 74 -0.64 -4.86 -6.31
N ASN A 75 -0.91 -6.14 -6.50
CA ASN A 75 -1.30 -6.73 -7.77
C ASN A 75 -2.50 -7.67 -7.57
N SER A 76 -2.97 -8.29 -8.65
CA SER A 76 -4.10 -9.24 -8.64
C SER A 76 -3.93 -10.44 -7.69
N ASN A 77 -2.69 -10.76 -7.28
CA ASN A 77 -2.38 -11.85 -6.35
C ASN A 77 -2.12 -11.38 -4.91
N SER A 78 -1.98 -10.07 -4.66
CA SER A 78 -1.57 -9.54 -3.36
C SER A 78 -2.56 -9.89 -2.24
N THR A 79 -3.87 -9.90 -2.50
CA THR A 79 -4.92 -10.14 -1.49
C THR A 79 -5.88 -11.25 -1.91
N LYS A 80 -5.36 -12.30 -2.55
CA LYS A 80 -6.18 -13.39 -3.11
C LYS A 80 -7.08 -14.01 -2.03
N GLY A 81 -8.40 -14.01 -2.27
CA GLY A 81 -9.39 -14.56 -1.34
C GLY A 81 -9.82 -13.63 -0.20
N GLN A 82 -9.39 -12.36 -0.21
CA GLN A 82 -9.72 -11.39 0.83
C GLN A 82 -10.52 -10.21 0.29
N ARG A 83 -11.48 -9.76 1.10
CA ARG A 83 -12.21 -8.52 0.86
C ARG A 83 -11.42 -7.35 1.43
N LEU A 84 -10.48 -6.84 0.65
CA LEU A 84 -9.73 -5.64 0.99
C LEU A 84 -10.65 -4.41 0.95
N VAL A 85 -10.52 -3.54 1.94
CA VAL A 85 -11.10 -2.19 1.95
C VAL A 85 -9.98 -1.16 1.88
N ILE A 86 -10.07 -0.23 0.94
CA ILE A 86 -9.14 0.90 0.81
C ILE A 86 -9.91 2.18 1.11
N GLU A 87 -9.52 2.90 2.16
CA GLU A 87 -10.09 4.19 2.53
C GLU A 87 -9.11 5.32 2.22
N GLY A 88 -9.59 6.37 1.58
CA GLY A 88 -8.79 7.58 1.35
C GLY A 88 -9.56 8.69 0.67
N GLU A 89 -8.87 9.79 0.39
CA GLU A 89 -9.43 10.95 -0.32
C GLU A 89 -9.75 10.57 -1.78
N GLU A 90 -10.90 11.00 -2.30
CA GLU A 90 -11.30 10.68 -3.68
C GLU A 90 -10.30 11.18 -4.70
N GLY A 91 -9.85 12.43 -4.56
CA GLY A 91 -8.83 13.00 -5.44
C GLY A 91 -7.50 12.25 -5.37
N TRP A 92 -7.15 11.64 -4.23
CA TRP A 92 -5.98 10.75 -4.17
C TRP A 92 -6.23 9.46 -4.96
N TRP A 93 -7.39 8.84 -4.79
CA TRP A 93 -7.75 7.58 -5.45
C TRP A 93 -7.73 7.69 -6.98
N GLU A 94 -8.23 8.79 -7.52
CA GLU A 94 -8.22 9.07 -8.97
C GLU A 94 -6.79 9.18 -9.55
N ASN A 95 -5.82 9.57 -8.72
CA ASN A 95 -4.42 9.75 -9.11
C ASN A 95 -3.53 8.51 -8.83
N VAL A 96 -4.10 7.41 -8.35
CA VAL A 96 -3.35 6.16 -8.11
C VAL A 96 -2.89 5.58 -9.46
N GLU A 97 -1.58 5.38 -9.57
CA GLU A 97 -0.91 4.74 -10.69
C GLU A 97 -0.91 3.22 -10.49
N TRP A 98 -1.81 2.53 -11.19
CA TRP A 98 -1.91 1.07 -11.18
C TRP A 98 -0.89 0.44 -12.13
N LYS A 99 -0.43 -0.77 -11.78
CA LYS A 99 0.50 -1.53 -12.62
C LYS A 99 -0.06 -1.83 -14.01
N ASP A 100 -1.33 -2.21 -14.06
CA ASP A 100 -2.08 -2.58 -15.25
C ASP A 100 -3.57 -2.39 -15.02
N GLU A 101 -4.33 -2.34 -16.12
CA GLU A 101 -5.78 -2.13 -16.09
C GLU A 101 -6.52 -3.23 -15.31
N SER A 102 -6.05 -4.48 -15.40
CA SER A 102 -6.63 -5.60 -14.66
C SER A 102 -6.51 -5.42 -13.15
N THR A 103 -5.37 -4.93 -12.67
CA THR A 103 -5.14 -4.62 -11.26
C THR A 103 -6.04 -3.47 -10.82
N ARG A 104 -6.16 -2.41 -11.63
CA ARG A 104 -7.10 -1.31 -11.35
C ARG A 104 -8.52 -1.85 -11.16
N ILE A 105 -9.05 -2.57 -12.14
CA ILE A 105 -10.41 -3.13 -12.12
C ILE A 105 -10.63 -4.04 -10.91
N ALA A 106 -9.63 -4.87 -10.55
CA ALA A 106 -9.73 -5.76 -9.40
C ALA A 106 -9.90 -5.02 -8.06
N PHE A 107 -9.31 -3.83 -7.92
CA PHE A 107 -9.36 -3.04 -6.68
C PHE A 107 -10.34 -1.86 -6.71
N LEU A 108 -10.91 -1.50 -7.86
CA LEU A 108 -12.02 -0.53 -7.95
C LEU A 108 -13.13 -0.78 -6.91
N PRO A 109 -13.67 -2.00 -6.73
CA PRO A 109 -14.75 -2.23 -5.77
C PRO A 109 -14.29 -2.20 -4.30
N SER A 110 -12.98 -2.15 -4.04
CA SER A 110 -12.41 -2.10 -2.69
C SER A 110 -12.37 -0.69 -2.11
N PHE A 111 -12.46 0.35 -2.95
CA PHE A 111 -12.34 1.73 -2.50
C PHE A 111 -13.60 2.22 -1.78
N LYS A 112 -13.38 2.95 -0.69
CA LYS A 112 -14.39 3.69 0.06
C LYS A 112 -13.86 5.09 0.32
N PRO A 113 -14.55 6.15 -0.13
CA PRO A 113 -14.12 7.51 0.14
C PRO A 113 -14.09 7.76 1.66
N TYR A 114 -13.02 8.38 2.13
CA TYR A 114 -12.88 8.83 3.51
C TYR A 114 -13.30 10.30 3.57
N VAL A 115 -14.51 10.54 4.09
CA VAL A 115 -15.02 11.90 4.32
C VAL A 115 -14.42 12.42 5.63
N ILE A 116 -13.75 13.57 5.55
CA ILE A 116 -13.08 14.25 6.67
C ILE A 116 -14.04 15.25 7.30
#